data_AF-A0A4R6J9E3-F1
#
_entry.id   AF-A0A4R6J9E3-F1
#
_cell.length_a   1.000
_cell.length_b   1.000
_cell.length_c   1.000
_cell.angle_alpha   90.00
_cell.angle_beta   90.00
_cell.angle_gamma   90.00
#
_symmetry.space_group_name_H-M   'P 1'
#
loop_
_entity.id
_entity.type
_entity.pdbx_description
1 polymer ?
#
loop_
_entity_poly.entity_id
_entity_poly.type
_entity_poly.pdbx_seq_one_letter_code
_entity_poly.pdbx_strand_id
1 'polypeptide(L)'
;MTTAPTAPPAFEGFDETAVSRWVERLSGNTSPRRNHWKTKEIYFEAAQQVLEAVPRPALTWKNIVAAADKGCRSTFYEVAGAHARHRMVDELINDGGSDAIQIALRYLRNDPVEQLIDETKVWSFWPYRQRLLRTITTGMSAEVMAAELTAAVVKWAQHKPELAAAVGHAPPACAVEDLTLIHRGLLSGTQAATRLTALVQAHLVAH
;
A
#
# COMPACT_ATOMS: atom_id res chain seq x y z
N MET A 1 -27.89 -27.24 -25.82
CA MET A 1 -26.91 -27.31 -24.71
C MET A 1 -26.24 -25.96 -24.64
N THR A 2 -26.65 -25.13 -23.69
CA THR A 2 -26.09 -23.79 -23.48
C THR A 2 -24.86 -23.97 -22.60
N THR A 3 -23.67 -23.79 -23.17
CA THR A 3 -22.41 -23.74 -22.42
C THR A 3 -22.47 -22.54 -21.49
N ALA A 4 -22.41 -22.79 -20.17
CA ALA A 4 -22.26 -21.75 -19.17
C ALA A 4 -21.00 -20.91 -19.49
N PRO A 5 -21.03 -19.59 -19.30
CA PRO A 5 -19.84 -18.77 -19.48
C PRO A 5 -18.78 -19.23 -18.49
N THR A 6 -17.65 -19.70 -19.00
CA THR A 6 -16.46 -20.00 -18.21
C THR A 6 -16.07 -18.72 -17.49
N ALA A 7 -16.13 -18.73 -16.15
CA ALA A 7 -15.60 -17.62 -15.37
C ALA A 7 -14.14 -17.39 -15.81
N PRO A 8 -13.72 -16.13 -16.04
CA PRO A 8 -12.32 -15.85 -16.37
C PRO A 8 -11.41 -16.44 -15.29
N PRO A 9 -10.22 -16.95 -15.66
CA PRO A 9 -9.28 -17.49 -14.69
C PRO A 9 -8.92 -16.41 -13.66
N ALA A 10 -8.83 -16.81 -12.39
CA ALA A 10 -8.72 -15.94 -11.21
C ALA A 10 -7.43 -15.08 -11.13
N PHE A 11 -6.63 -15.02 -12.19
CA PHE A 11 -5.22 -14.63 -12.16
C PHE A 11 -4.91 -13.38 -12.98
N GLU A 12 -5.80 -12.99 -13.90
CA GLU A 12 -5.75 -11.71 -14.59
C GLU A 12 -6.41 -10.67 -13.67
N GLY A 13 -5.61 -9.81 -13.05
CA GLY A 13 -6.18 -8.69 -12.28
C GLY A 13 -5.29 -8.11 -11.19
N PHE A 14 -4.34 -8.87 -10.63
CA PHE A 14 -3.47 -8.36 -9.56
C PHE A 14 -2.63 -7.16 -10.02
N ASP A 15 -2.12 -7.20 -11.25
CA ASP A 15 -1.35 -6.10 -11.85
C ASP A 15 -2.26 -4.98 -12.36
N GLU A 16 -3.57 -5.27 -12.52
CA GLU A 16 -4.58 -4.31 -12.98
C GLU A 16 -5.26 -3.56 -11.84
N THR A 17 -4.94 -3.84 -10.57
CA THR A 17 -5.46 -3.05 -9.44
C THR A 17 -4.95 -1.60 -9.48
N ALA A 18 -5.67 -0.67 -8.86
CA ALA A 18 -5.37 0.75 -8.96
C ALA A 18 -4.00 1.07 -8.30
N VAL A 19 -3.70 0.47 -7.15
CA VAL A 19 -2.42 0.66 -6.46
C VAL A 19 -1.29 -0.05 -7.21
N SER A 20 -1.52 -1.21 -7.83
CA SER A 20 -0.50 -1.83 -8.70
C SER A 20 -0.13 -0.93 -9.87
N ARG A 21 -1.14 -0.45 -10.61
CA ARG A 21 -0.93 0.49 -11.73
C ARG A 21 -0.20 1.76 -11.25
N TRP A 22 -0.52 2.27 -10.07
CA TRP A 22 0.18 3.40 -9.46
C TRP A 22 1.68 3.12 -9.24
N VAL A 23 2.02 2.00 -8.58
CA VAL A 23 3.42 1.63 -8.31
C VAL A 23 4.15 1.43 -9.63
N GLU A 24 3.64 0.58 -10.52
CA GLU A 24 4.31 0.21 -11.77
C GLU A 24 4.53 1.41 -12.69
N ARG A 25 3.52 2.27 -12.85
CA ARG A 25 3.61 3.48 -13.67
C ARG A 25 4.68 4.43 -13.14
N LEU A 26 4.79 4.58 -11.82
CA LEU A 26 5.76 5.49 -11.21
C LEU A 26 7.16 4.88 -11.18
N SER A 27 7.30 3.64 -10.72
CA SER A 27 8.60 2.95 -10.64
C SER A 27 9.20 2.64 -12.01
N GLY A 28 8.35 2.43 -13.03
CA GLY A 28 8.77 2.21 -14.41
C GLY A 28 9.23 3.47 -15.15
N ASN A 29 9.06 4.67 -14.57
CA ASN A 29 9.50 5.91 -15.20
C ASN A 29 11.02 6.09 -15.08
N THR A 30 11.73 5.84 -16.18
CA THR A 30 13.20 5.97 -16.27
C THR A 30 13.69 7.37 -16.60
N SER A 31 12.80 8.38 -16.72
CA SER A 31 13.19 9.73 -17.12
C SER A 31 14.08 10.40 -16.07
N PRO A 32 15.35 10.73 -16.37
CA PRO A 32 16.27 11.33 -15.41
C PRO A 32 15.87 12.74 -14.95
N ARG A 33 14.98 13.41 -15.70
CA ARG A 33 14.52 14.78 -15.40
C ARG A 33 13.17 14.85 -14.69
N ARG A 34 12.40 13.75 -14.66
CA ARG A 34 11.01 13.71 -14.16
C ARG A 34 10.71 12.46 -13.33
N ASN A 35 11.72 11.93 -12.64
CA ASN A 35 11.56 10.72 -11.83
C ASN A 35 10.91 11.05 -10.47
N HIS A 36 9.60 11.29 -10.48
CA HIS A 36 8.81 11.54 -9.26
C HIS A 36 8.85 10.36 -8.29
N TRP A 37 9.03 9.14 -8.80
CA TRP A 37 9.17 7.96 -7.96
C TRP A 37 10.43 8.01 -7.12
N LYS A 38 11.59 8.35 -7.71
CA LYS A 38 12.83 8.51 -6.96
C LYS A 38 12.70 9.56 -5.85
N THR A 39 12.00 10.67 -6.13
CA THR A 39 11.71 11.67 -5.09
C THR A 39 10.81 11.09 -4.01
N LYS A 40 9.74 10.37 -4.34
CA LYS A 40 8.89 9.68 -3.37
C LYS A 40 9.70 8.71 -2.51
N GLU A 41 10.57 7.88 -3.10
CA GLU A 41 11.45 6.96 -2.37
C GLU A 41 12.31 7.66 -1.31
N ILE A 42 12.91 8.81 -1.64
CA ILE A 42 13.71 9.58 -0.66
C ILE A 42 12.86 9.94 0.58
N TYR A 43 11.61 10.34 0.38
CA TYR A 43 10.72 10.68 1.51
C TYR A 43 10.13 9.45 2.20
N PHE A 44 9.91 8.35 1.49
CA PHE A 44 9.52 7.06 2.08
C PHE A 44 10.61 6.53 3.01
N GLU A 45 11.86 6.51 2.53
CA GLU A 45 13.04 6.15 3.30
C GLU A 45 13.19 7.05 4.53
N ALA A 46 13.07 8.37 4.36
CA ALA A 46 13.15 9.32 5.46
C ALA A 46 12.05 9.13 6.51
N ALA A 47 10.81 8.88 6.09
CA ALA A 47 9.72 8.60 7.01
C ALA A 47 9.96 7.32 7.81
N GLN A 48 10.48 6.27 7.16
CA GLN A 48 10.85 5.03 7.82
C GLN A 48 12.01 5.25 8.82
N GLN A 49 13.05 6.00 8.45
CA GLN A 49 14.16 6.34 9.35
C GLN A 49 13.68 7.10 10.60
N VAL A 50 12.77 8.05 10.45
CA VAL A 50 12.17 8.80 11.57
C VAL A 50 11.40 7.87 12.51
N LEU A 51 10.70 6.88 11.97
CA LEU A 51 9.95 5.88 12.76
C LEU A 51 10.88 4.90 13.51
N GLU A 52 11.96 4.47 12.86
CA GLU A 52 12.92 3.48 13.37
C GLU A 52 13.98 4.10 14.32
N ALA A 53 14.10 5.43 14.38
CA ALA A 53 15.10 6.12 15.21
C ALA A 53 14.90 5.90 16.72
N VAL A 54 16.02 5.82 17.46
CA VAL A 54 16.05 5.70 18.93
C VAL A 54 17.00 6.77 19.52
N PRO A 55 16.50 7.70 20.35
CA PRO A 55 15.10 7.89 20.73
C PRO A 55 14.24 8.34 19.54
N ARG A 56 12.97 7.90 19.49
CA ARG A 56 12.06 8.23 18.38
C ARG A 56 11.65 9.70 18.43
N PRO A 57 11.99 10.51 17.40
CA PRO A 57 11.51 11.88 17.30
C PRO A 57 10.01 11.92 16.95
N ALA A 58 9.35 13.04 17.19
CA ALA A 58 7.95 13.22 16.78
C ALA A 58 7.80 13.04 15.25
N LEU A 59 6.82 12.26 14.81
CA LEU A 59 6.56 12.04 13.40
C LEU A 59 5.92 13.29 12.78
N THR A 60 6.74 14.20 12.29
CA THR A 60 6.32 15.48 11.71
C THR A 60 7.00 15.70 10.36
N TRP A 61 6.40 16.51 9.50
CA TRP A 61 7.01 16.87 8.21
C TRP A 61 8.41 17.45 8.36
N LYS A 62 8.70 18.19 9.45
CA LYS A 62 10.02 18.79 9.71
C LYS A 62 11.09 17.73 9.92
N ASN A 63 10.79 16.72 10.73
CA ASN A 63 11.74 15.63 11.02
C ASN A 63 11.95 14.72 9.82
N ILE A 64 10.90 14.50 9.02
CA ILE A 64 11.00 13.75 7.76
C ILE A 64 11.85 14.52 6.74
N VAL A 65 11.61 15.83 6.57
CA VAL A 65 12.43 16.68 5.70
C VAL A 65 13.89 16.71 6.15
N ALA A 66 14.15 16.73 7.46
CA ALA A 66 15.52 16.70 8.00
C ALA A 66 16.23 15.35 7.77
N ALA A 67 15.49 14.24 7.73
CA ALA A 67 16.04 12.91 7.45
C ALA A 67 16.21 12.63 5.94
N ALA A 68 15.47 13.32 5.07
CA ALA A 68 15.52 13.14 3.63
C ALA A 68 16.82 13.70 3.01
N ASP A 69 17.44 12.95 2.09
CA ASP A 69 18.56 13.46 1.30
C ASP A 69 18.13 14.69 0.50
N LYS A 70 18.81 15.82 0.74
CA LYS A 70 18.46 17.13 0.18
C LYS A 70 16.98 17.50 0.40
N GLY A 71 16.41 17.05 1.51
CA GLY A 71 15.03 17.29 1.87
C GLY A 71 14.71 18.77 1.96
N CYS A 72 13.54 19.17 1.46
CA CYS A 72 13.05 20.53 1.64
C CYS A 72 11.53 20.55 1.78
N ARG A 73 11.02 21.61 2.39
CA ARG A 73 9.59 21.75 2.68
C ARG A 73 8.74 21.68 1.42
N SER A 74 9.08 22.44 0.37
CA SER A 74 8.26 22.50 -0.85
C SER A 74 8.15 21.12 -1.52
N THR A 75 9.26 20.41 -1.67
CA THR A 75 9.26 19.07 -2.27
C THR A 75 8.48 18.06 -1.42
N PHE A 76 8.54 18.15 -0.08
CA PHE A 76 7.70 17.32 0.78
C PHE A 76 6.20 17.50 0.47
N TYR A 77 5.73 18.74 0.35
CA TYR A 77 4.32 19.00 0.03
C TYR A 77 3.96 18.67 -1.43
N GLU A 78 4.90 18.71 -2.37
CA GLU A 78 4.70 18.18 -3.74
C GLU A 78 4.53 16.65 -3.77
N VAL A 79 5.15 15.95 -2.81
CA VAL A 79 5.13 14.49 -2.68
C VAL A 79 3.93 13.97 -1.90
N ALA A 80 3.57 14.63 -0.80
CA ALA A 80 2.62 14.12 0.19
C ALA A 80 1.50 15.10 0.57
N GLY A 81 1.50 16.33 0.06
CA GLY A 81 0.44 17.30 0.33
C GLY A 81 -0.91 16.94 -0.29
N ALA A 82 -1.94 17.70 0.07
CA ALA A 82 -3.31 17.53 -0.45
C ALA A 82 -3.42 17.69 -1.98
N HIS A 83 -2.47 18.41 -2.60
CA HIS A 83 -2.36 18.58 -4.05
C HIS A 83 -1.10 17.93 -4.62
N ALA A 84 -0.54 16.95 -3.91
CA ALA A 84 0.64 16.23 -4.37
C ALA A 84 0.37 15.57 -5.73
N ARG A 85 1.40 15.50 -6.56
CA ARG A 85 1.27 14.83 -7.85
C ARG A 85 1.28 13.32 -7.65
N HIS A 86 0.39 12.63 -8.38
CA HIS A 86 0.32 11.17 -8.39
C HIS A 86 0.10 10.58 -7.00
N ARG A 87 -0.90 11.08 -6.26
CA ARG A 87 -1.29 10.45 -4.98
C ARG A 87 -1.88 9.08 -5.26
N MET A 88 -1.53 8.09 -4.46
CA MET A 88 -2.11 6.75 -4.57
C MET A 88 -3.65 6.79 -4.48
N VAL A 89 -4.20 7.63 -3.58
CA VAL A 89 -5.65 7.75 -3.39
C VAL A 89 -6.37 8.28 -4.62
N ASP A 90 -5.72 9.10 -5.46
CA ASP A 90 -6.34 9.61 -6.68
C ASP A 90 -6.52 8.49 -7.72
N GLU A 91 -5.61 7.52 -7.77
CA GLU A 91 -5.74 6.35 -8.65
C GLU A 91 -6.91 5.47 -8.22
N LEU A 92 -7.08 5.24 -6.91
CA LEU A 92 -8.23 4.52 -6.36
C LEU A 92 -9.56 5.25 -6.65
N ILE A 93 -9.58 6.58 -6.56
CA ILE A 93 -10.77 7.38 -6.89
C ILE A 93 -11.07 7.32 -8.40
N ASN A 94 -10.04 7.45 -9.23
CA ASN A 94 -10.18 7.48 -10.69
C ASN A 94 -10.53 6.11 -11.30
N ASP A 95 -10.15 5.01 -10.64
CA ASP A 95 -10.59 3.67 -11.04
C ASP A 95 -12.13 3.54 -10.96
N GLY A 96 -12.75 4.19 -9.98
CA GLY A 96 -14.21 4.35 -9.91
C GLY A 96 -14.99 3.08 -9.53
N GLY A 97 -14.32 1.92 -9.39
CA GLY A 97 -14.92 0.70 -8.88
C GLY A 97 -15.40 0.87 -7.43
N SER A 98 -16.53 0.23 -7.08
CA SER A 98 -17.11 0.34 -5.73
C SER A 98 -16.10 -0.01 -4.62
N ASP A 99 -15.33 -1.08 -4.80
CA ASP A 99 -14.31 -1.48 -3.83
C ASP A 99 -13.13 -0.49 -3.80
N ALA A 100 -12.66 -0.02 -4.97
CA ALA A 100 -11.60 0.99 -5.04
C ALA A 100 -12.00 2.30 -4.33
N ILE A 101 -13.26 2.74 -4.47
CA ILE A 101 -13.80 3.90 -3.75
C ILE A 101 -13.86 3.66 -2.24
N GLN A 102 -14.28 2.49 -1.80
CA GLN A 102 -14.28 2.17 -0.36
C GLN A 102 -12.87 2.15 0.23
N ILE A 103 -11.90 1.61 -0.51
CA ILE A 103 -10.49 1.67 -0.14
C ILE A 103 -10.04 3.14 -0.13
N ALA A 104 -10.35 3.94 -1.15
CA ALA A 104 -10.01 5.36 -1.19
C ALA A 104 -10.52 6.11 0.05
N LEU A 105 -11.77 5.89 0.46
CA LEU A 105 -12.35 6.51 1.66
C LEU A 105 -11.59 6.13 2.94
N ARG A 106 -11.00 4.93 3.00
CA ARG A 106 -10.17 4.49 4.14
C ARG A 106 -8.78 5.13 4.16
N TYR A 107 -8.21 5.42 2.99
CA TYR A 107 -6.86 5.96 2.83
C TYR A 107 -6.82 7.46 2.49
N LEU A 108 -7.97 8.13 2.44
CA LEU A 108 -8.05 9.56 2.21
C LEU A 108 -7.60 10.32 3.48
N ARG A 109 -6.46 11.00 3.37
CA ARG A 109 -5.86 11.76 4.48
C ARG A 109 -5.93 13.26 4.23
N ASN A 110 -6.21 14.01 5.30
CA ASN A 110 -6.02 15.46 5.32
C ASN A 110 -4.62 15.84 5.77
N ASP A 111 -3.95 14.97 6.52
CA ASP A 111 -2.59 15.19 7.00
C ASP A 111 -1.55 14.63 6.00
N PRO A 112 -0.59 15.46 5.52
CA PRO A 112 0.43 15.03 4.58
C PRO A 112 1.38 13.95 5.11
N VAL A 113 1.65 13.92 6.42
CA VAL A 113 2.50 12.90 7.02
C VAL A 113 1.78 11.56 6.99
N GLU A 114 0.50 11.52 7.37
CA GLU A 114 -0.30 10.29 7.26
C GLU A 114 -0.39 9.78 5.82
N GLN A 115 -0.60 10.68 4.85
CA GLN A 115 -0.63 10.33 3.43
C GLN A 115 0.70 9.70 2.99
N LEU A 116 1.83 10.30 3.37
CA LEU A 116 3.15 9.76 3.07
C LEU A 116 3.34 8.37 3.69
N ILE A 117 2.89 8.17 4.93
CA ILE A 117 3.02 6.87 5.61
C ILE A 117 2.21 5.79 4.90
N ASP A 118 0.97 6.07 4.50
CA ASP A 118 0.14 5.08 3.79
C ASP A 118 0.78 4.67 2.44
N GLU A 119 1.37 5.61 1.70
CA GLU A 119 2.14 5.31 0.49
C GLU A 119 3.47 4.57 0.79
N THR A 120 4.16 4.92 1.89
CA THR A 120 5.39 4.25 2.35
C THR A 120 5.11 2.78 2.72
N LYS A 121 3.94 2.48 3.28
CA LYS A 121 3.51 1.10 3.56
C LYS A 121 3.36 0.30 2.27
N VAL A 122 2.76 0.87 1.22
CA VAL A 122 2.68 0.22 -0.09
C VAL A 122 4.07 -0.02 -0.67
N TRP A 123 4.94 1.00 -0.67
CA TRP A 123 6.31 0.88 -1.17
C TRP A 123 7.11 -0.21 -0.43
N SER A 124 7.10 -0.21 0.90
CA SER A 124 7.85 -1.18 1.71
C SER A 124 7.26 -2.60 1.66
N PHE A 125 5.96 -2.73 1.42
CA PHE A 125 5.29 -4.02 1.24
C PHE A 125 5.48 -4.59 -0.17
N TRP A 126 5.76 -3.76 -1.17
CA TRP A 126 5.83 -4.18 -2.57
C TRP A 126 6.72 -5.41 -2.83
N PRO A 127 7.94 -5.53 -2.24
CA PRO A 127 8.75 -6.75 -2.42
C PRO A 127 8.11 -8.02 -1.83
N TYR A 128 7.27 -7.90 -0.80
CA TYR A 128 6.52 -9.02 -0.22
C TYR A 128 5.39 -9.45 -1.15
N ARG A 129 4.66 -8.47 -1.69
CA ARG A 129 3.65 -8.68 -2.73
C ARG A 129 4.24 -9.37 -3.96
N GLN A 130 5.36 -8.89 -4.49
CA GLN A 130 6.01 -9.49 -5.65
C GLN A 130 6.43 -10.95 -5.42
N ARG A 131 6.85 -11.30 -4.19
CA ARG A 131 7.16 -12.70 -3.85
C ARG A 131 5.90 -13.55 -3.75
N LEU A 132 4.83 -13.03 -3.13
CA LEU A 132 3.53 -13.67 -3.05
C LEU A 132 2.97 -13.96 -4.46
N LEU A 133 2.99 -12.99 -5.37
CA LEU A 133 2.43 -13.18 -6.72
C LEU A 133 3.18 -14.26 -7.53
N ARG A 134 4.45 -14.55 -7.19
CA ARG A 134 5.20 -15.68 -7.79
C ARG A 134 4.76 -17.05 -7.23
N THR A 135 4.14 -17.09 -6.06
CA THR A 135 3.67 -18.34 -5.42
C THR A 135 2.20 -18.63 -5.72
N ILE A 136 1.39 -17.61 -6.00
CA ILE A 136 0.00 -17.80 -6.41
C ILE A 136 -0.01 -18.53 -7.77
N THR A 137 -0.85 -19.57 -7.88
CA THR A 137 -1.03 -20.33 -9.13
C THR A 137 -2.52 -20.49 -9.43
N THR A 138 -2.85 -20.77 -10.70
CA THR A 138 -4.24 -20.89 -11.20
C THR A 138 -5.06 -21.99 -10.52
N GLY A 139 -4.42 -22.94 -9.84
CA GLY A 139 -5.10 -24.02 -9.11
C GLY A 139 -5.40 -23.72 -7.63
N MET A 140 -4.97 -22.57 -7.10
CA MET A 140 -5.17 -22.24 -5.69
C MET A 140 -6.60 -21.78 -5.41
N SER A 141 -7.16 -22.24 -4.28
CA SER A 141 -8.44 -21.74 -3.78
C SER A 141 -8.30 -20.32 -3.23
N ALA A 142 -9.40 -19.57 -3.17
CA ALA A 142 -9.42 -18.24 -2.57
C ALA A 142 -8.97 -18.25 -1.10
N GLU A 143 -9.28 -19.32 -0.36
CA GLU A 143 -8.83 -19.49 1.03
C GLU A 143 -7.31 -19.61 1.14
N VAL A 144 -6.69 -20.42 0.27
CA VAL A 144 -5.23 -20.57 0.23
C VAL A 144 -4.56 -19.26 -0.17
N MET A 145 -5.08 -18.57 -1.19
CA MET A 145 -4.53 -17.26 -1.60
C MET A 145 -4.65 -16.21 -0.49
N ALA A 146 -5.79 -16.17 0.22
CA ALA A 146 -5.99 -15.25 1.33
C ALA A 146 -5.06 -15.56 2.52
N ALA A 147 -4.79 -16.85 2.80
CA ALA A 147 -3.84 -17.28 3.81
C ALA A 147 -2.41 -16.86 3.46
N GLU A 148 -1.98 -17.03 2.21
CA GLU A 148 -0.66 -16.60 1.72
C GLU A 148 -0.51 -15.08 1.79
N LEU A 149 -1.53 -14.32 1.39
CA LEU A 149 -1.56 -12.86 1.53
C LEU A 149 -1.46 -12.42 3.00
N THR A 150 -2.22 -13.08 3.88
CA THR A 150 -2.18 -12.86 5.34
C THR A 150 -0.77 -13.08 5.88
N ALA A 151 -0.12 -14.19 5.50
CA ALA A 151 1.25 -14.49 5.90
C ALA A 151 2.25 -13.45 5.39
N ALA A 152 2.09 -12.96 4.15
CA ALA A 152 2.93 -11.91 3.59
C ALA A 152 2.79 -10.58 4.36
N VAL A 153 1.56 -10.17 4.71
CA VAL A 153 1.28 -8.96 5.50
C VAL A 153 1.86 -9.08 6.91
N VAL A 154 1.68 -10.22 7.58
CA VAL A 154 2.26 -10.48 8.91
C VAL A 154 3.78 -10.39 8.87
N LYS A 155 4.40 -11.06 7.89
CA LYS A 155 5.86 -11.04 7.73
C LYS A 155 6.40 -9.63 7.47
N TRP A 156 5.70 -8.84 6.67
CA TRP A 156 6.06 -7.43 6.47
C TRP A 156 5.92 -6.63 7.77
N ALA A 157 4.81 -6.78 8.50
CA ALA A 157 4.57 -6.05 9.74
C ALA A 157 5.63 -6.39 10.82
N GLN A 158 6.05 -7.65 10.92
CA GLN A 158 7.11 -8.08 11.83
C GLN A 158 8.48 -7.50 11.46
N HIS A 159 8.78 -7.34 10.17
CA HIS A 159 10.04 -6.72 9.73
C HIS A 159 10.01 -5.18 9.77
N LYS A 160 8.83 -4.58 9.84
CA LYS A 160 8.61 -3.13 9.83
C LYS A 160 7.60 -2.70 10.90
N PRO A 161 7.82 -3.02 12.19
CA PRO A 161 6.80 -2.89 13.22
C PRO A 161 6.38 -1.44 13.47
N GLU A 162 7.31 -0.49 13.42
CA GLU A 162 7.03 0.93 13.65
C GLU A 162 6.19 1.53 12.51
N LEU A 163 6.50 1.14 11.27
CA LEU A 163 5.73 1.54 10.10
C LEU A 163 4.36 0.88 10.07
N ALA A 164 4.29 -0.40 10.42
CA ALA A 164 3.04 -1.15 10.49
C ALA A 164 2.10 -0.59 11.58
N ALA A 165 2.62 -0.18 12.74
CA ALA A 165 1.85 0.44 13.82
C ALA A 165 1.35 1.85 13.49
N ALA A 166 2.09 2.60 12.65
CA ALA A 166 1.76 3.97 12.31
C ALA A 166 0.37 4.10 11.67
N VAL A 167 -0.27 5.26 11.82
CA VAL A 167 -1.56 5.60 11.20
C VAL A 167 -2.64 4.53 11.49
N GLY A 168 -2.80 4.20 12.78
CA GLY A 168 -3.86 3.33 13.26
C GLY A 168 -3.78 1.89 12.75
N HIS A 169 -2.57 1.37 12.52
CA HIS A 169 -2.34 0.00 12.04
C HIS A 169 -2.95 -0.32 10.66
N ALA A 170 -3.24 0.72 9.86
CA ALA A 170 -3.76 0.50 8.51
C ALA A 170 -2.77 -0.37 7.69
N PRO A 171 -3.23 -1.43 7.00
CA PRO A 171 -2.37 -2.25 6.17
C PRO A 171 -1.92 -1.50 4.91
N PRO A 172 -0.99 -2.03 4.10
CA PRO A 172 -0.72 -1.52 2.75
C PRO A 172 -1.98 -1.59 1.88
N ALA A 173 -2.34 -0.50 1.19
CA ALA A 173 -3.57 -0.44 0.41
C ALA A 173 -3.63 -1.49 -0.72
N CYS A 174 -2.50 -1.81 -1.35
CA CYS A 174 -2.44 -2.90 -2.34
C CYS A 174 -2.80 -4.27 -1.75
N ALA A 175 -2.46 -4.55 -0.49
CA ALA A 175 -2.89 -5.80 0.17
C ALA A 175 -4.41 -5.84 0.40
N VAL A 176 -5.04 -4.67 0.59
CA VAL A 176 -6.51 -4.58 0.70
C VAL A 176 -7.17 -4.83 -0.65
N GLU A 177 -6.65 -4.25 -1.73
CA GLU A 177 -7.11 -4.55 -3.10
C GLU A 177 -6.93 -6.04 -3.43
N ASP A 178 -5.75 -6.60 -3.16
CA ASP A 178 -5.45 -8.01 -3.40
C ASP A 178 -6.43 -8.93 -2.66
N LEU A 179 -6.74 -8.65 -1.38
CA LEU A 179 -7.71 -9.45 -0.62
C LEU A 179 -9.14 -9.33 -1.18
N THR A 180 -9.53 -8.14 -1.62
CA THR A 180 -10.84 -7.89 -2.23
C THR A 180 -10.96 -8.65 -3.56
N LEU A 181 -9.90 -8.65 -4.37
CA LEU A 181 -9.80 -9.37 -5.63
C LEU A 181 -9.85 -10.90 -5.44
N ILE A 182 -9.10 -11.43 -4.46
CA ILE A 182 -9.11 -12.86 -4.10
C ILE A 182 -10.54 -13.35 -3.81
N HIS A 183 -11.34 -12.52 -3.13
CA HIS A 183 -12.73 -12.83 -2.81
C HIS A 183 -13.73 -12.42 -3.92
N ARG A 184 -13.26 -11.93 -5.08
CA ARG A 184 -14.07 -11.57 -6.25
C ARG A 184 -15.24 -10.64 -5.92
N GLY A 185 -14.99 -9.64 -5.06
CA GLY A 185 -16.01 -8.68 -4.63
C GLY A 185 -17.01 -9.20 -3.59
N LEU A 186 -16.90 -10.46 -3.14
CA LEU A 186 -17.70 -10.97 -2.01
C LEU A 186 -17.22 -10.39 -0.66
N LEU A 187 -16.01 -9.83 -0.64
CA LEU A 187 -15.47 -9.11 0.49
C LEU A 187 -15.24 -7.66 0.05
N SER A 188 -16.01 -6.74 0.63
CA SER A 188 -15.88 -5.32 0.30
C SER A 188 -14.53 -4.74 0.74
N GLY A 189 -14.07 -3.69 0.07
CA GLY A 189 -12.82 -2.99 0.42
C GLY A 189 -12.74 -2.57 1.89
N THR A 190 -13.86 -2.12 2.47
CA THR A 190 -13.93 -1.76 3.90
C THR A 190 -13.72 -2.97 4.82
N GLN A 191 -14.34 -4.11 4.49
CA GLN A 191 -14.20 -5.34 5.28
C GLN A 191 -12.78 -5.92 5.15
N ALA A 192 -12.20 -5.90 3.95
CA ALA A 192 -10.82 -6.30 3.71
C ALA A 192 -9.85 -5.46 4.55
N ALA A 193 -9.98 -4.12 4.51
CA ALA A 193 -9.15 -3.22 5.30
C ALA A 193 -9.29 -3.47 6.81
N THR A 194 -10.52 -3.71 7.29
CA THR A 194 -10.79 -3.99 8.71
C THR A 194 -10.12 -5.30 9.15
N ARG A 195 -10.27 -6.38 8.36
CA ARG A 195 -9.65 -7.68 8.66
C ARG A 195 -8.12 -7.59 8.72
N LEU A 196 -7.51 -6.96 7.73
CA LEU A 196 -6.06 -6.80 7.68
C LEU A 196 -5.54 -5.83 8.75
N THR A 197 -6.30 -4.81 9.15
CA THR A 197 -5.96 -3.95 10.30
C THR A 197 -5.91 -4.76 11.60
N ALA A 198 -6.94 -5.56 11.86
CA ALA A 198 -6.98 -6.42 13.06
C ALA A 198 -5.83 -7.45 13.06
N LEU A 199 -5.49 -7.99 11.90
CA LEU A 199 -4.36 -8.89 11.72
C LEU A 199 -3.03 -8.21 12.11
N VAL A 200 -2.77 -7.01 11.60
CA VAL A 200 -1.55 -6.25 11.92
C VAL A 200 -1.49 -5.94 13.42
N GLN A 201 -2.60 -5.49 14.01
CA GLN A 201 -2.69 -5.21 15.45
C GLN A 201 -2.34 -6.44 16.30
N ALA A 202 -2.91 -7.60 15.98
CA ALA A 202 -2.69 -8.82 16.74
C ALA A 202 -1.21 -9.27 16.73
N HIS A 203 -0.49 -9.03 15.63
CA HIS A 203 0.89 -9.50 15.46
C HIS A 203 1.96 -8.50 15.92
N LEU A 204 1.58 -7.25 16.20
CA LEU A 204 2.49 -6.24 16.80
C LEU A 204 2.43 -6.21 18.33
N VAL A 205 1.35 -6.70 18.95
CA VAL A 205 1.22 -6.81 20.43
C VAL A 205 1.92 -8.07 20.96
N ALA A 206 2.23 -9.04 20.09
CA ALA A 206 2.76 -10.34 20.47
C ALA A 206 4.30 -10.40 20.66
N HIS A 207 4.99 -9.26 20.61
CA HIS A 207 6.45 -9.14 20.71
C HIS A 207 6.85 -7.95 21.60
#